data_AF-A8Y2Q2-F1
#
_entry.id   AF-A8Y2Q2-F1
#
_cell.length_a   1.000
_cell.length_b   1.000
_cell.length_c   1.000
_cell.angle_alpha   90.00
_cell.angle_beta   90.00
_cell.angle_gamma   90.00
#
_symmetry.space_group_name_H-M   'P 1'
#
loop_
_entity.id
_entity.type
_entity.pdbx_description
1 polymer ?
#
loop_
_entity_poly.entity_id
_entity_poly.type
_entity_poly.pdbx_seq_one_letter_code
_entity_poly.pdbx_strand_id
1 'polypeptide(L)'
;MSSQFHALNLIDQVLDSFWGFENHQSIYSEISMVYIEVTSREVCQKFICGNVNLSISYFPKGTGTLIKCFSDEKTLENQDFLTIAFQDLKFIFAIQRQPIPNFDLRFDESDLSDFVENSLDILIKNLESTILKVKHFLMDLDNQGDALKILLFIDMNFIENVTLINRIKSDDKKVLKIDEIEKSELWRRAKNVDVIGFR
;
A
#
# COMPACT_ATOMS: atom_id res chain seq x y z
N MET A 1 -3.28 -27.35 -25.33
CA MET A 1 -3.08 -26.17 -26.20
C MET A 1 -3.36 -24.94 -25.36
N SER A 2 -2.38 -24.06 -25.32
CA SER A 2 -2.17 -23.00 -24.33
C SER A 2 -3.18 -21.87 -24.40
N SER A 3 -3.59 -21.41 -23.22
CA SER A 3 -4.42 -20.24 -22.95
C SER A 3 -3.90 -18.97 -23.63
N GLN A 4 -4.70 -18.38 -24.51
CA GLN A 4 -4.43 -17.06 -25.06
C GLN A 4 -4.90 -15.98 -24.08
N PHE A 5 -3.90 -15.24 -23.59
CA PHE A 5 -3.98 -14.04 -22.78
C PHE A 5 -4.85 -12.98 -23.48
N HIS A 6 -6.04 -12.71 -22.94
CA HIS A 6 -6.88 -11.57 -23.32
C HIS A 6 -7.27 -10.73 -22.10
N ALA A 7 -6.29 -10.45 -21.25
CA ALA A 7 -6.31 -9.27 -20.39
C ALA A 7 -5.11 -8.42 -20.82
N LEU A 8 -5.33 -7.50 -21.77
CA LEU A 8 -4.50 -6.30 -21.83
C LEU A 8 -4.59 -5.70 -20.42
N ASN A 9 -3.47 -5.72 -19.69
CA ASN A 9 -3.47 -5.36 -18.28
C ASN A 9 -4.05 -3.94 -18.16
N LEU A 10 -4.91 -3.74 -17.18
CA LEU A 10 -5.39 -2.42 -16.81
C LEU A 10 -4.23 -1.43 -16.65
N ILE A 11 -3.11 -1.95 -16.15
CA ILE A 11 -1.82 -1.31 -16.06
C ILE A 11 -1.30 -0.89 -17.42
N ASP A 12 -1.27 -1.71 -18.48
CA ASP A 12 -0.84 -1.23 -19.80
C ASP A 12 -1.70 -0.07 -20.30
N GLN A 13 -2.98 0.02 -19.92
CA GLN A 13 -3.86 1.14 -20.31
C GLN A 13 -3.85 2.34 -19.32
N VAL A 14 -3.44 2.13 -18.06
CA VAL A 14 -3.18 3.19 -17.09
C VAL A 14 -1.80 3.78 -17.37
N LEU A 15 -0.82 2.91 -17.64
CA LEU A 15 0.45 3.18 -18.31
C LEU A 15 0.18 3.92 -19.62
N ASP A 16 -0.73 3.44 -20.50
CA ASP A 16 -1.60 4.09 -21.55
C ASP A 16 -1.89 5.59 -21.40
N SER A 17 -2.18 6.02 -20.18
CA SER A 17 -2.44 7.42 -19.81
C SER A 17 -1.23 8.15 -19.19
N PHE A 18 -0.15 7.44 -18.83
CA PHE A 18 1.15 8.06 -18.51
C PHE A 18 1.89 8.59 -19.78
N TRP A 19 1.35 8.45 -21.00
CA TRP A 19 2.01 8.64 -22.32
C TRP A 19 2.17 10.09 -22.76
N GLY A 20 2.91 10.86 -21.96
CA GLY A 20 3.58 12.08 -22.41
C GLY A 20 5.07 12.13 -22.06
N PHE A 21 5.56 11.21 -21.23
CA PHE A 21 6.94 11.22 -20.74
C PHE A 21 7.78 10.17 -21.46
N GLU A 22 8.53 10.61 -22.46
CA GLU A 22 9.61 9.85 -23.10
C GLU A 22 10.67 9.44 -22.05
N ASN A 23 10.49 8.28 -21.37
CA ASN A 23 11.51 7.39 -20.77
C ASN A 23 10.91 6.49 -19.66
N HIS A 24 10.21 5.43 -20.07
CA HIS A 24 9.43 4.56 -19.17
C HIS A 24 10.24 3.64 -18.23
N GLN A 25 11.54 3.44 -18.43
CA GLN A 25 12.35 2.57 -17.55
C GLN A 25 13.04 3.32 -16.40
N SER A 26 13.21 4.65 -16.46
CA SER A 26 13.92 5.40 -15.43
C SER A 26 13.03 5.79 -14.24
N ILE A 27 11.75 6.10 -14.49
CA ILE A 27 10.83 6.62 -13.46
C ILE A 27 10.62 5.58 -12.34
N TYR A 28 10.48 4.30 -12.69
CA TYR A 28 10.30 3.23 -11.71
C TYR A 28 11.59 2.82 -11.00
N SER A 29 12.77 3.27 -11.43
CA SER A 29 14.00 3.06 -10.66
C SER A 29 14.24 4.13 -9.60
N GLU A 30 13.36 5.15 -9.55
CA GLU A 30 13.53 6.34 -8.72
C GLU A 30 12.37 6.57 -7.73
N ILE A 31 11.50 5.57 -7.52
CA ILE A 31 10.43 5.70 -6.52
C ILE A 31 11.06 5.86 -5.13
N SER A 32 10.92 7.06 -4.58
CA SER A 32 11.44 7.42 -3.26
C SER A 32 10.40 7.27 -2.15
N MET A 33 9.12 7.28 -2.52
CA MET A 33 8.00 7.09 -1.59
C MET A 33 6.81 6.43 -2.26
N VAL A 34 6.19 5.49 -1.54
CA VAL A 34 4.85 4.98 -1.79
C VAL A 34 4.00 5.31 -0.57
N TYR A 35 2.87 5.98 -0.78
CA TYR A 35 1.89 6.27 0.26
C TYR A 35 0.54 5.70 -0.16
N ILE A 36 -0.11 4.96 0.73
CA ILE A 36 -1.44 4.41 0.51
C ILE A 36 -2.34 4.78 1.68
N GLU A 37 -3.50 5.29 1.32
CA GLU A 37 -4.60 5.56 2.24
C GLU A 37 -5.82 4.78 1.77
N VAL A 38 -6.35 3.95 2.65
CA VAL A 38 -7.47 3.04 2.38
C VAL A 38 -8.65 3.48 3.22
N THR A 39 -9.76 3.77 2.54
CA THR A 39 -11.04 4.10 3.15
C THR A 39 -12.17 3.34 2.48
N SER A 40 -13.35 3.27 3.10
CA SER A 40 -14.56 2.67 2.50
C SER A 40 -15.04 3.37 1.24
N ARG A 41 -14.56 4.60 0.99
CA ARG A 41 -14.97 5.45 -0.13
C ARG A 41 -13.93 5.52 -1.24
N GLU A 42 -12.68 5.26 -0.91
CA GLU A 42 -11.55 5.48 -1.81
C GLU A 42 -10.32 4.73 -1.31
N VAL A 43 -9.55 4.16 -2.24
CA VAL A 43 -8.12 3.91 -2.03
C VAL A 43 -7.34 4.98 -2.79
N CYS A 44 -6.46 5.70 -2.10
CA CYS A 44 -5.57 6.68 -2.73
C CYS A 44 -4.13 6.18 -2.64
N GLN A 45 -3.47 6.07 -3.79
CA GLN A 45 -2.07 5.68 -3.90
C GLN A 45 -1.26 6.85 -4.44
N LYS A 46 -0.24 7.27 -3.71
CA LYS A 46 0.65 8.37 -4.08
C LYS A 46 2.08 7.86 -4.21
N PHE A 47 2.77 8.35 -5.23
CA PHE A 47 4.13 7.95 -5.55
C PHE A 47 4.98 9.19 -5.77
N ILE A 48 6.15 9.22 -5.16
CA ILE A 48 7.17 10.25 -5.40
C ILE A 48 8.30 9.61 -6.20
N CYS A 49 8.56 10.13 -7.39
CA CYS A 49 9.61 9.65 -8.31
C CYS A 49 10.47 10.86 -8.73
N GLY A 50 11.62 11.04 -8.09
CA GLY A 50 12.42 12.27 -8.27
C GLY A 50 11.60 13.53 -7.95
N ASN A 51 11.34 14.37 -8.96
CA ASN A 51 10.54 15.60 -8.84
C ASN A 51 9.06 15.41 -9.23
N VAL A 52 8.64 14.18 -9.55
CA VAL A 52 7.29 13.87 -9.99
C VAL A 52 6.49 13.32 -8.81
N ASN A 53 5.31 13.90 -8.59
CA ASN A 53 4.32 13.41 -7.65
C ASN A 53 3.13 12.87 -8.44
N LEU A 54 2.86 11.58 -8.29
CA LEU A 54 1.75 10.88 -8.91
C LEU A 54 0.72 10.53 -7.84
N SER A 55 -0.57 10.64 -8.18
CA SER A 55 -1.67 10.17 -7.34
C SER A 55 -2.68 9.42 -8.20
N ILE A 56 -3.02 8.21 -7.78
CA ILE A 56 -4.08 7.39 -8.39
C ILE A 56 -5.11 7.10 -7.30
N SER A 57 -6.37 7.35 -7.62
CA SER A 57 -7.49 7.17 -6.70
C SER A 57 -8.49 6.16 -7.27
N TYR A 58 -8.91 5.20 -6.45
CA TYR A 58 -9.82 4.12 -6.81
C TYR A 58 -11.08 4.24 -5.96
N PHE A 59 -12.24 4.41 -6.61
CA PHE A 59 -13.52 4.62 -5.97
C PHE A 59 -14.49 3.48 -6.32
N PRO A 60 -15.34 3.03 -5.39
CA PRO A 60 -16.46 2.18 -5.72
C PRO A 60 -17.46 2.93 -6.60
N LYS A 61 -17.94 2.30 -7.68
CA LYS A 61 -18.93 2.88 -8.61
C LYS A 61 -19.91 1.80 -9.08
N GLY A 62 -21.06 1.72 -8.42
CA GLY A 62 -22.06 0.68 -8.72
C GLY A 62 -21.49 -0.71 -8.48
N THR A 63 -21.49 -1.58 -9.50
CA THR A 63 -20.83 -2.89 -9.45
C THR A 63 -19.35 -2.83 -9.84
N GLY A 64 -18.82 -1.65 -10.16
CA GLY A 64 -17.47 -1.48 -10.69
C GLY A 64 -16.61 -0.53 -9.88
N THR A 65 -15.48 -0.16 -10.50
CA THR A 65 -14.48 0.75 -9.94
C THR A 65 -14.28 1.94 -10.87
N LEU A 66 -14.26 3.16 -10.31
CA LEU A 66 -13.78 4.36 -10.98
C LEU A 66 -12.34 4.62 -10.56
N ILE A 67 -11.45 4.75 -11.53
CA ILE A 67 -10.04 5.09 -11.34
C ILE A 67 -9.84 6.51 -11.82
N LYS A 68 -9.17 7.33 -11.03
CA LYS A 68 -8.77 8.69 -11.38
C LYS A 68 -7.25 8.85 -11.26
N CYS A 69 -6.65 9.46 -12.26
CA CYS A 69 -5.23 9.83 -12.27
C CYS A 69 -5.11 11.19 -12.96
N PHE A 70 -4.68 12.23 -12.22
CA PHE A 70 -4.69 13.61 -12.72
C PHE A 70 -6.07 14.03 -13.28
N SER A 71 -6.14 14.35 -14.58
CA SER A 71 -7.37 14.69 -15.30
C SER A 71 -8.08 13.49 -15.93
N ASP A 72 -7.45 12.32 -15.93
CA ASP A 72 -7.95 11.13 -16.60
C ASP A 72 -8.80 10.28 -15.65
N GLU A 73 -9.88 9.75 -16.19
CA GLU A 73 -10.80 8.89 -15.46
C GLU A 73 -11.14 7.64 -16.29
N LYS A 74 -11.23 6.50 -15.61
CA LYS A 74 -11.59 5.21 -16.23
C LYS A 74 -12.52 4.43 -15.33
N THR A 75 -13.57 3.84 -15.91
CA THR A 75 -14.47 2.95 -15.18
C THR A 75 -14.22 1.50 -15.60
N LEU A 76 -14.14 0.61 -14.62
CA LEU A 76 -14.07 -0.83 -14.79
C LEU A 76 -15.32 -1.46 -14.24
N GLU A 77 -16.08 -2.13 -15.08
CA GLU A 77 -17.30 -2.81 -14.66
C GLU A 77 -16.97 -4.13 -13.96
N ASN A 78 -17.71 -4.45 -12.90
CA ASN A 78 -17.61 -5.72 -12.17
C ASN A 78 -16.22 -6.00 -11.57
N GLN A 79 -15.48 -4.92 -11.26
CA GLN A 79 -14.19 -4.97 -10.59
C GLN A 79 -14.31 -4.24 -9.25
N ASP A 80 -13.81 -4.88 -8.19
CA ASP A 80 -13.74 -4.32 -6.84
C ASP A 80 -12.54 -3.37 -6.70
N PHE A 81 -12.77 -2.21 -6.07
CA PHE A 81 -11.79 -1.12 -6.05
C PHE A 81 -10.57 -1.44 -5.17
N LEU A 82 -10.77 -2.17 -4.06
CA LEU A 82 -9.67 -2.63 -3.20
C LEU A 82 -8.79 -3.63 -3.96
N THR A 83 -9.42 -4.58 -4.65
CA THR A 83 -8.74 -5.61 -5.44
C THR A 83 -7.86 -4.98 -6.51
N ILE A 84 -8.41 -4.05 -7.29
CA ILE A 84 -7.65 -3.37 -8.34
C ILE A 84 -6.50 -2.54 -7.75
N ALA A 85 -6.78 -1.74 -6.71
CA ALA A 85 -5.75 -0.92 -6.08
C ALA A 85 -4.58 -1.79 -5.57
N PHE A 86 -4.85 -2.87 -4.85
CA PHE A 86 -3.79 -3.73 -4.30
C PHE A 86 -3.06 -4.57 -5.35
N GLN A 87 -3.70 -4.89 -6.48
CA GLN A 87 -3.01 -5.47 -7.63
C GLN A 87 -1.99 -4.50 -8.24
N ASP A 88 -2.37 -3.24 -8.41
CA ASP A 88 -1.48 -2.21 -8.93
C ASP A 88 -0.30 -1.96 -7.98
N LEU A 89 -0.57 -1.94 -6.66
CA LEU A 89 0.48 -1.86 -5.64
C LEU A 89 1.48 -3.02 -5.74
N LYS A 90 0.97 -4.26 -5.81
CA LYS A 90 1.80 -5.46 -5.95
C LYS A 90 2.72 -5.36 -7.16
N PHE A 91 2.18 -4.92 -8.29
CA PHE A 91 2.94 -4.74 -9.51
C PHE A 91 4.07 -3.72 -9.33
N ILE A 92 3.78 -2.58 -8.70
CA ILE A 92 4.79 -1.55 -8.44
C ILE A 92 5.96 -2.12 -7.65
N PHE A 93 5.69 -2.83 -6.55
CA PHE A 93 6.74 -3.49 -5.78
C PHE A 93 7.49 -4.57 -6.58
N ALA A 94 6.83 -5.28 -7.47
CA ALA A 94 7.45 -6.34 -8.28
C ALA A 94 8.44 -5.79 -9.33
N ILE A 95 8.20 -4.58 -9.86
CA ILE A 95 9.10 -3.96 -10.86
C ILE A 95 10.26 -3.17 -10.25
N GLN A 96 10.22 -2.88 -8.95
CA GLN A 96 11.28 -2.14 -8.27
C GLN A 96 12.60 -2.95 -8.21
N ARG A 97 13.68 -2.35 -8.75
CA ARG A 97 15.02 -2.93 -8.68
C ARG A 97 15.74 -2.60 -7.37
N GLN A 98 15.47 -1.42 -6.82
CA GLN A 98 16.05 -0.91 -5.58
C GLN A 98 14.98 -0.92 -4.47
N PRO A 99 15.39 -0.98 -3.19
CA PRO A 99 14.45 -0.83 -2.10
C PRO A 99 13.80 0.56 -2.12
N ILE A 100 12.47 0.60 -1.97
CA ILE A 100 11.73 1.86 -1.85
C ILE A 100 12.11 2.51 -0.51
N PRO A 101 12.58 3.77 -0.51
CA PRO A 101 12.99 4.42 0.72
C PRO A 101 11.87 4.56 1.76
N ASN A 102 10.66 4.94 1.36
CA ASN A 102 9.54 5.12 2.30
C ASN A 102 8.27 4.43 1.79
N PHE A 103 7.64 3.62 2.64
CA PHE A 103 6.33 3.05 2.39
C PHE A 103 5.40 3.33 3.57
N ASP A 104 4.35 4.09 3.30
CA ASP A 104 3.31 4.46 4.26
C ASP A 104 2.01 3.74 3.91
N LEU A 105 1.46 2.98 4.85
CA LEU A 105 0.17 2.31 4.73
C LEU A 105 -0.78 2.80 5.82
N ARG A 106 -1.91 3.39 5.42
CA ARG A 106 -2.90 3.96 6.34
C ARG A 106 -4.29 3.45 6.04
N PHE A 107 -5.00 3.09 7.09
CA PHE A 107 -6.43 2.80 7.08
C PHE A 107 -7.12 3.91 7.87
N ASP A 108 -8.18 4.50 7.32
CA ASP A 108 -8.93 5.57 8.00
C ASP A 108 -9.79 4.99 9.14
N GLU A 109 -9.60 5.54 10.35
CA GLU A 109 -10.27 5.15 11.60
C GLU A 109 -11.79 5.39 11.59
N SER A 110 -12.30 6.22 10.67
CA SER A 110 -13.74 6.46 10.56
C SER A 110 -14.51 5.30 9.93
N ASP A 111 -13.81 4.32 9.37
CA ASP A 111 -14.41 3.12 8.81
C ASP A 111 -14.64 2.04 9.86
N LEU A 112 -15.65 1.20 9.62
CA LEU A 112 -16.00 0.08 10.50
C LEU A 112 -14.84 -0.92 10.57
N SER A 113 -14.61 -1.53 11.74
CA SER A 113 -13.56 -2.54 11.95
C SER A 113 -13.55 -3.64 10.88
N ASP A 114 -14.74 -4.07 10.47
CA ASP A 114 -14.92 -5.14 9.48
C ASP A 114 -14.41 -4.73 8.09
N PHE A 115 -14.49 -3.44 7.75
CA PHE A 115 -13.95 -2.92 6.49
C PHE A 115 -12.42 -2.93 6.50
N VAL A 116 -11.81 -2.51 7.60
CA VAL A 116 -10.35 -2.53 7.76
C VAL A 116 -9.84 -3.97 7.69
N GLU A 117 -10.47 -4.89 8.42
CA GLU A 117 -10.11 -6.31 8.40
C GLU A 117 -10.23 -6.91 7.00
N ASN A 118 -11.35 -6.69 6.31
CA ASN A 118 -11.54 -7.17 4.93
C ASN A 118 -10.52 -6.55 3.96
N SER A 119 -10.24 -5.25 4.08
CA SER A 119 -9.27 -4.57 3.23
C SER A 119 -7.86 -5.14 3.44
N LEU A 120 -7.51 -5.41 4.69
CA LEU A 120 -6.23 -6.01 5.05
C LEU A 120 -6.10 -7.43 4.49
N ASP A 121 -7.16 -8.24 4.56
CA ASP A 121 -7.17 -9.59 3.99
C ASP A 121 -6.99 -9.57 2.46
N ILE A 122 -7.64 -8.64 1.76
CA ILE A 122 -7.45 -8.46 0.31
C ILE A 122 -6.02 -8.02 0.01
N LEU A 123 -5.45 -7.09 0.79
CA LEU A 123 -4.06 -6.66 0.64
C LEU A 123 -3.09 -7.84 0.82
N ILE A 124 -3.21 -8.59 1.91
CA ILE A 124 -2.38 -9.76 2.23
C ILE A 124 -2.42 -10.77 1.08
N LYS A 125 -3.62 -11.11 0.61
CA LYS A 125 -3.81 -12.03 -0.52
C LYS A 125 -3.09 -11.57 -1.78
N ASN A 126 -3.05 -10.27 -2.04
CA ASN A 126 -2.30 -9.73 -3.18
C ASN A 126 -0.78 -9.80 -2.95
N LEU A 127 -0.32 -9.63 -1.72
CA LEU A 127 1.10 -9.66 -1.33
C LEU A 127 1.70 -11.05 -1.11
N GLU A 128 0.92 -12.14 -1.06
CA GLU A 128 1.40 -13.51 -0.75
C GLU A 128 2.62 -14.00 -1.54
N SER A 129 2.85 -13.44 -2.73
CA SER A 129 3.97 -13.78 -3.63
C SER A 129 4.95 -12.62 -3.83
N THR A 130 4.93 -11.63 -2.95
CA THR A 130 5.69 -10.39 -3.09
C THR A 130 6.39 -10.05 -1.77
N ILE A 131 7.70 -9.89 -1.86
CA ILE A 131 8.53 -9.39 -0.76
C ILE A 131 8.74 -7.89 -0.97
N LEU A 132 8.32 -7.10 0.02
CA LEU A 132 8.41 -5.65 0.04
C LEU A 132 9.83 -5.24 0.41
N LYS A 133 10.60 -4.79 -0.59
CA LYS A 133 11.91 -4.19 -0.37
C LYS A 133 11.72 -2.71 -0.02
N VAL A 134 11.65 -2.41 1.27
CA VAL A 134 11.45 -1.06 1.79
C VAL A 134 12.53 -0.73 2.83
N LYS A 135 12.92 0.54 2.93
CA LYS A 135 13.84 0.99 3.99
C LYS A 135 13.10 1.52 5.20
N HIS A 136 12.07 2.33 5.00
CA HIS A 136 11.23 2.84 6.07
C HIS A 136 9.80 2.40 5.84
N PHE A 137 9.23 1.75 6.85
CA PHE A 137 7.83 1.33 6.84
C PHE A 137 7.06 2.08 7.90
N LEU A 138 5.97 2.72 7.50
CA LEU A 138 5.03 3.39 8.41
C LEU A 138 3.65 2.76 8.25
N MET A 139 3.03 2.45 9.39
CA MET A 139 1.65 1.96 9.42
C MET A 139 0.83 2.67 10.50
N ASP A 140 -0.36 3.12 10.13
CA ASP A 140 -1.40 3.47 11.11
C ASP A 140 -2.13 2.20 11.52
N LEU A 141 -2.31 1.96 12.83
CA LEU A 141 -2.94 0.74 13.33
C LEU A 141 -3.58 0.88 14.70
N ASP A 142 -4.71 0.18 14.87
CA ASP A 142 -5.45 0.09 16.13
C ASP A 142 -4.99 -1.10 16.99
N ASN A 143 -4.45 -2.13 16.36
CA ASN A 143 -4.00 -3.34 17.03
C ASN A 143 -2.74 -3.94 16.37
N GLN A 144 -1.90 -4.57 17.18
CA GLN A 144 -0.66 -5.20 16.68
C GLN A 144 -0.88 -6.38 15.74
N GLY A 145 -2.04 -7.05 15.80
CA GLY A 145 -2.32 -8.20 14.94
C GLY A 145 -2.27 -7.82 13.47
N ASP A 146 -2.84 -6.67 13.12
CA ASP A 146 -2.84 -6.16 11.75
C ASP A 146 -1.45 -5.77 11.28
N ALA A 147 -0.65 -5.15 12.15
CA ALA A 147 0.75 -4.85 11.86
C ALA A 147 1.53 -6.13 11.56
N LEU A 148 1.44 -7.14 12.43
CA LEU A 148 2.14 -8.41 12.28
C LEU A 148 1.82 -9.10 10.95
N LYS A 149 0.57 -9.03 10.48
CA LYS A 149 0.18 -9.60 9.18
C LYS A 149 0.97 -8.96 8.02
N ILE A 150 1.18 -7.65 8.03
CA ILE A 150 1.92 -6.94 6.96
C ILE A 150 3.43 -7.07 7.11
N LEU A 151 3.95 -7.01 8.34
CA LEU A 151 5.38 -7.10 8.63
C LEU A 151 6.02 -8.38 8.09
N LEU A 152 5.26 -9.47 7.94
CA LEU A 152 5.74 -10.73 7.34
C LEU A 152 6.18 -10.59 5.88
N PHE A 153 5.70 -9.58 5.16
CA PHE A 153 6.03 -9.36 3.75
C PHE A 153 7.23 -8.42 3.56
N ILE A 154 7.77 -7.84 4.62
CA ILE A 154 8.89 -6.88 4.54
C ILE A 154 10.23 -7.62 4.48
N ASP A 155 11.08 -7.24 3.53
CA ASP A 155 12.44 -7.76 3.44
C ASP A 155 13.31 -7.22 4.59
N MET A 156 13.63 -8.10 5.53
CA MET A 156 14.45 -7.79 6.69
C MET A 156 15.90 -7.37 6.35
N ASN A 157 16.37 -7.56 5.12
CA ASN A 157 17.71 -7.13 4.71
C ASN A 157 17.76 -5.64 4.33
N PHE A 158 16.60 -5.04 4.03
CA PHE A 158 16.51 -3.66 3.57
C PHE A 158 15.84 -2.73 4.58
N ILE A 159 15.03 -3.25 5.49
CA ILE A 159 14.36 -2.44 6.50
C ILE A 159 15.37 -1.78 7.44
N GLU A 160 15.23 -0.46 7.60
CA GLU A 160 16.03 0.37 8.48
C GLU A 160 15.16 0.96 9.60
N ASN A 161 13.95 1.43 9.28
CA ASN A 161 13.06 2.07 10.25
C ASN A 161 11.64 1.51 10.17
N VAL A 162 11.02 1.30 11.32
CA VAL A 162 9.60 0.94 11.41
C VAL A 162 8.90 1.95 12.31
N THR A 163 7.82 2.54 11.80
CA THR A 163 7.01 3.51 12.51
C THR A 163 5.59 3.00 12.64
N LEU A 164 5.13 2.78 13.86
CA LEU A 164 3.77 2.36 14.15
C LEU A 164 3.02 3.52 14.79
N ILE A 165 1.88 3.93 14.23
CA ILE A 165 1.12 5.07 14.71
C ILE A 165 -0.26 4.60 15.15
N ASN A 166 -0.57 4.82 16.43
CA ASN A 166 -1.91 4.71 16.96
C ASN A 166 -2.55 6.12 16.95
N ARG A 167 -3.48 6.38 16.03
CA ARG A 167 -4.02 7.73 15.81
C ARG A 167 -5.27 8.06 16.65
N ILE A 168 -5.71 7.15 17.52
CA ILE A 168 -6.99 7.25 18.28
C ILE A 168 -7.31 8.68 18.70
N LYS A 169 -8.28 9.27 18.00
CA LYS A 169 -8.92 10.54 18.35
C LYS A 169 -10.11 10.25 19.26
N SER A 170 -9.97 10.55 20.55
CA SER A 170 -11.00 10.61 21.60
C SER A 170 -11.17 9.39 22.54
N ASP A 171 -11.20 9.73 23.83
CA ASP A 171 -11.64 9.07 25.08
C ASP A 171 -11.45 7.57 25.35
N ASP A 172 -11.24 6.72 24.35
CA ASP A 172 -10.87 5.34 24.54
C ASP A 172 -9.37 5.23 24.79
N LYS A 173 -9.02 5.02 26.05
CA LYS A 173 -7.67 4.77 26.57
C LYS A 173 -7.09 3.43 26.09
N LYS A 174 -7.35 3.01 24.85
CA LYS A 174 -6.76 1.80 24.30
C LYS A 174 -5.30 2.06 23.97
N VAL A 175 -4.46 1.70 24.91
CA VAL A 175 -3.00 1.65 24.72
C VAL A 175 -2.72 0.59 23.66
N LEU A 176 -2.04 0.98 22.59
CA LEU A 176 -1.58 0.04 21.58
C LEU A 176 -0.64 -0.96 22.25
N LYS A 177 -0.97 -2.25 22.22
CA LYS A 177 -0.06 -3.30 22.66
C LYS A 177 0.91 -3.63 21.51
N ILE A 178 2.18 -3.79 21.81
CA ILE A 178 3.24 -4.15 20.83
C ILE A 178 4.09 -5.34 21.30
N ASP A 179 3.67 -6.03 22.36
CA ASP A 179 4.43 -7.08 23.02
C ASP A 179 4.75 -8.26 22.10
N GLU A 180 3.93 -8.52 21.08
CA GLU A 180 4.23 -9.53 20.06
C GLU A 180 5.13 -8.99 18.94
N ILE A 181 4.97 -7.71 18.57
CA ILE A 181 5.81 -7.07 17.56
C ILE A 181 7.25 -6.92 18.07
N GLU A 182 7.46 -6.62 19.35
CA GLU A 182 8.78 -6.53 20.01
C GLU A 182 9.56 -7.86 19.93
N LYS A 183 8.86 -9.00 19.92
CA LYS A 183 9.47 -10.34 19.81
C LYS A 183 9.92 -10.68 18.39
N SER A 184 9.45 -9.93 17.39
CA SER A 184 9.72 -10.22 15.98
C SER A 184 11.19 -10.05 15.61
N GLU A 185 11.64 -10.78 14.59
CA GLU A 185 13.00 -10.61 14.06
C GLU A 185 13.19 -9.23 13.40
N LEU A 186 12.14 -8.71 12.78
CA LEU A 186 12.13 -7.39 12.17
C LEU A 186 12.40 -6.29 13.21
N TRP A 187 11.81 -6.38 14.41
CA TRP A 187 12.09 -5.44 15.50
C TRP A 187 13.56 -5.43 15.92
N ARG A 188 14.22 -6.59 15.96
CA ARG A 188 15.64 -6.71 16.33
C ARG A 188 16.59 -6.20 15.23
N ARG A 189 16.16 -6.22 13.97
CA ARG A 189 17.00 -5.85 12.82
C ARG A 189 16.84 -4.38 12.40
N ALA A 190 15.68 -3.79 12.63
CA ALA A 190 15.47 -2.38 12.37
C ALA A 190 16.46 -1.54 13.20
N LYS A 191 17.01 -0.49 12.59
CA LYS A 191 17.91 0.46 13.26
C LYS A 191 17.14 1.31 14.26
N ASN A 192 15.93 1.73 13.88
CA ASN A 192 15.02 2.45 14.75
C ASN A 192 13.61 1.87 14.65
N VAL A 193 12.93 1.81 15.79
CA VAL A 193 11.50 1.53 15.83
C VAL A 193 10.83 2.64 16.61
N ASP A 194 9.99 3.40 15.92
CA ASP A 194 9.22 4.48 16.50
C ASP A 194 7.79 4.02 16.67
N VAL A 195 7.23 4.30 17.84
CA VAL A 195 5.82 4.08 18.06
C VAL A 195 5.20 5.31 18.68
N ILE A 196 4.19 5.83 17.98
CA ILE A 196 3.55 7.10 18.25
C ILE A 196 2.13 6.80 18.73
N GLY A 197 1.67 7.51 19.76
CA GLY A 197 0.37 7.26 20.38
C GLY A 197 0.41 6.28 21.56
N PHE A 198 1.60 6.04 22.13
CA PHE A 198 1.74 5.43 23.45
C PHE A 198 1.34 6.41 24.56
N ARG A 199 0.57 5.92 25.53
CA ARG A 199 0.37 6.54 26.85
C ARG A 199 0.68 5.54 27.94
#